data_AF-E2I6F8-F1
#
_entry.id   AF-E2I6F8-F1
#
_cell.length_a   1.000
_cell.length_b   1.000
_cell.length_c   1.000
_cell.angle_alpha   90.00
_cell.angle_beta   90.00
_cell.angle_gamma   90.00
#
_symmetry.space_group_name_H-M   'P 1'
#
loop_
_entity.id
_entity.type
_entity.pdbx_description
1 polymer ?
#
loop_
_entity_poly.entity_id
_entity_poly.type
_entity_poly.pdbx_seq_one_letter_code
_entity_poly.pdbx_strand_id
1 'polypeptide(L)' 'TELRKVKVLGSGAFGTVYKGIWIPDGENVKIPVAIKVLRENTSPKANKEILDEAYVMAGLGSPYVSRLLGICLTSTVQLV' A
#
# COMPACT_ATOMS: atom_id res chain seq x y z
N THR A 1 -10.94 -9.26 3.72
CA THR A 1 -9.48 -9.43 3.65
C THR A 1 -8.95 -8.58 4.77
N GLU A 2 -8.04 -9.07 5.60
CA GLU A 2 -7.58 -8.32 6.77
C GLU A 2 -6.17 -7.76 6.55
N LEU A 3 -6.04 -6.43 6.63
CA LEU A 3 -4.75 -5.74 6.60
C LEU A 3 -4.49 -5.09 7.95
N ARG A 4 -3.43 -5.54 8.65
CA ARG A 4 -3.11 -5.08 10.00
C ARG A 4 -1.79 -4.33 10.02
N LYS A 5 -1.81 -3.09 10.52
CA LYS A 5 -0.61 -2.30 10.83
C LYS A 5 -0.09 -2.74 12.20
N VAL A 6 1.21 -3.08 12.29
CA VAL A 6 1.85 -3.59 13.52
C VAL A 6 2.74 -2.54 14.17
N LYS A 7 3.69 -1.96 13.41
CA LYS A 7 4.66 -0.99 13.93
C LYS A 7 5.05 0.01 12.85
N VAL A 8 5.23 1.28 13.21
CA VAL A 8 5.83 2.28 12.30
C VAL A 8 7.28 1.89 12.00
N LEU A 9 7.62 1.87 10.70
CA LEU A 9 9.00 1.70 10.22
C LEU A 9 9.67 3.06 9.98
N GLY A 10 8.91 4.05 9.51
CA GLY A 10 9.39 5.41 9.31
C GLY A 10 8.37 6.31 8.64
N SER A 11 8.64 7.60 8.64
CA SER A 11 7.81 8.62 8.00
C SER A 11 8.67 9.50 7.11
N GLY A 12 8.10 9.93 5.99
CA GLY A 12 8.76 10.82 5.04
C GLY A 12 7.77 11.79 4.40
N ALA A 13 8.21 12.51 3.37
CA ALA A 13 7.43 13.53 2.69
C ALA A 13 6.05 13.05 2.23
N PHE A 14 5.97 11.81 1.72
CA PHE A 14 4.78 11.27 1.08
C PHE A 14 3.87 10.45 2.01
N GLY A 15 4.28 10.15 3.24
CA GLY A 15 3.53 9.23 4.08
C GLY A 15 4.32 8.59 5.21
N THR A 16 3.64 7.68 5.89
CA THR A 16 4.20 6.82 6.95
C THR A 16 4.15 5.37 6.50
N VAL A 17 5.27 4.67 6.65
CA VAL A 17 5.40 3.24 6.36
C VAL A 17 5.26 2.46 7.66
N TYR A 18 4.42 1.44 7.64
CA TYR A 18 4.21 0.50 8.74
C TYR A 18 4.68 -0.89 8.33
N LYS A 19 5.27 -1.63 9.25
CA LYS A 19 5.32 -3.09 9.20
C LYS A 19 3.91 -3.59 9.43
N GLY A 20 3.44 -4.49 8.58
CA GLY A 20 2.09 -5.03 8.66
C GLY A 20 2.03 -6.52 8.35
N ILE A 21 0.82 -7.06 8.50
CA ILE A 21 0.45 -8.41 8.11
C ILE A 21 -0.80 -8.31 7.23
N TRP A 22 -0.77 -8.98 6.09
CA TRP A 22 -1.91 -9.17 5.20
C TRP A 22 -2.41 -10.62 5.32
N ILE A 23 -3.72 -10.77 5.47
CA ILE A 23 -4.44 -12.05 5.51
C ILE A 23 -5.50 -12.01 4.40
N PRO A 24 -5.27 -12.68 3.26
CA PRO A 24 -6.24 -12.75 2.17
C PRO A 24 -7.53 -13.45 2.61
N ASP A 25 -8.67 -13.05 2.04
CA ASP A 25 -9.94 -13.71 2.34
C ASP A 25 -9.94 -15.19 1.95
N GLY A 26 -10.45 -16.04 2.84
CA GLY A 26 -10.54 -17.47 2.61
C GLY A 26 -9.20 -18.21 2.70
N GLU A 27 -8.09 -17.51 2.95
CA GLU A 27 -6.78 -18.12 3.13
C GLU A 27 -6.32 -18.04 4.59
N ASN A 28 -5.67 -19.10 5.07
CA ASN A 28 -5.09 -19.13 6.42
C ASN A 28 -3.60 -18.73 6.43
N VAL A 29 -3.19 -17.92 5.45
CA VAL A 29 -1.80 -17.45 5.31
C VAL A 29 -1.65 -16.03 5.87
N LYS A 30 -0.49 -15.76 6.46
CA LYS A 30 -0.12 -14.44 6.97
C LYS A 30 1.09 -13.95 6.20
N ILE A 31 0.90 -12.91 5.42
CA ILE A 31 1.93 -12.35 4.54
C ILE A 31 2.51 -11.10 5.21
N PRO A 32 3.81 -11.08 5.56
CA PRO A 32 4.46 -9.86 6.03
C PRO A 32 4.51 -8.82 4.92
N VAL A 33 4.05 -7.60 5.22
CA VAL A 33 3.95 -6.51 4.23
C VAL A 33 4.46 -5.19 4.80
N ALA A 34 4.80 -4.26 3.91
CA ALA A 34 5.01 -2.86 4.24
C ALA A 34 3.77 -2.06 3.79
N ILE A 35 3.16 -1.32 4.71
CA ILE A 35 1.95 -0.54 4.42
C ILE A 35 2.33 0.93 4.43
N LYS A 36 2.35 1.57 3.27
CA LYS A 36 2.60 3.01 3.15
C LYS A 36 1.27 3.75 3.12
N VAL A 37 0.97 4.44 4.22
CA VAL A 37 -0.20 5.33 4.32
C VAL A 37 0.23 6.70 3.80
N LEU A 38 -0.42 7.16 2.73
CA LEU A 38 -0.12 8.46 2.13
C LEU A 38 -0.67 9.61 3.00
N ARG A 39 0.04 10.73 3.05
CA ARG A 39 -0.45 11.94 3.75
C ARG A 39 -1.68 12.49 3.01
N GLU A 40 -2.63 13.03 3.76
CA GLU A 40 -3.86 13.65 3.22
C GLU A 40 -3.49 14.75 2.21
N ASN A 41 -3.88 14.53 0.95
CA ASN A 41 -3.91 15.49 -0.15
C ASN A 41 -4.82 14.98 -1.30
N THR A 42 -5.78 14.11 -0.98
CA THR A 42 -6.53 13.35 -1.98
C THR A 42 -7.72 14.15 -2.50
N SER A 43 -7.43 15.12 -3.35
CA SER A 43 -8.41 15.59 -4.32
C SER A 43 -8.82 14.44 -5.25
N PRO A 44 -10.02 14.46 -5.87
CA PRO A 44 -10.41 13.45 -6.84
C PRO A 44 -9.39 13.27 -7.97
N LYS A 45 -8.72 14.37 -8.38
CA LYS A 45 -7.64 14.35 -9.36
C LYS A 45 -6.42 13.55 -8.86
N ALA A 46 -5.98 13.81 -7.63
CA ALA A 46 -4.87 13.09 -7.02
C ALA A 46 -5.16 11.59 -6.87
N ASN A 47 -6.40 11.20 -6.54
CA ASN A 47 -6.78 9.79 -6.47
C ASN A 47 -6.61 9.06 -7.81
N LYS A 48 -6.96 9.72 -8.92
CA LYS A 48 -6.76 9.15 -10.26
C LYS A 48 -5.27 8.96 -10.55
N GLU A 49 -4.46 9.98 -10.31
CA GLU A 49 -3.00 9.92 -10.52
C GLU A 49 -2.36 8.81 -9.68
N ILE A 50 -2.79 8.64 -8.42
CA ILE A 50 -2.31 7.55 -7.56
C ILE A 50 -2.71 6.18 -8.10
N LEU A 51 -3.93 6.03 -8.63
CA LEU A 51 -4.37 4.77 -9.22
C LEU A 51 -3.63 4.43 -10.51
N ASP A 52 -3.36 5.44 -11.35
CA ASP A 52 -2.57 5.28 -12.57
C ASP A 52 -1.14 4.84 -12.22
N GLU A 53 -0.51 5.44 -11.21
CA GLU A 53 0.81 5.03 -10.71
C GLU A 53 0.77 3.62 -10.10
N ALA A 54 -0.25 3.30 -9.30
CA ALA A 54 -0.43 1.99 -8.70
C ALA A 54 -0.57 0.88 -9.77
N TYR A 55 -1.25 1.16 -10.88
CA TYR A 55 -1.37 0.24 -12.01
C TYR A 55 0.00 -0.07 -12.63
N VAL A 56 0.83 0.96 -12.84
CA VAL A 56 2.20 0.78 -13.32
C VAL A 56 3.01 -0.05 -12.33
N MET A 57 2.98 0.28 -11.04
CA MET A 57 3.74 -0.42 -10.00
C MET A 57 3.32 -1.90 -9.83
N ALA A 58 2.04 -2.22 -9.99
CA ALA A 58 1.53 -3.58 -9.93
C ALA A 58 1.99 -4.43 -11.13
N GLY A 59 2.15 -3.80 -12.31
CA GLY A 59 2.64 -4.45 -13.53
C GLY A 59 4.13 -4.78 -13.54
N LEU A 60 4.91 -4.32 -12.55
CA LEU A 60 6.36 -4.52 -12.54
C LEU A 60 6.74 -5.96 -12.19
N GLY A 61 7.45 -6.60 -13.11
CA GLY A 61 7.87 -8.01 -13.05
C GLY A 61 9.37 -8.22 -12.84
N SER A 62 10.09 -7.29 -12.20
CA SER A 62 11.56 -7.33 -12.09
C SER A 62 12.02 -7.65 -10.66
N PRO A 63 13.07 -8.46 -10.46
CA PRO A 63 13.67 -8.67 -9.12
C PRO A 63 14.35 -7.42 -8.55
N TYR A 64 14.58 -6.39 -9.38
CA TYR A 64 15.27 -5.16 -8.98
C TYR A 64 14.30 -4.02 -8.59
N VAL A 65 13.00 -4.23 -8.72
CA VAL A 65 11.99 -3.21 -8.40
C VAL A 65 10.91 -3.83 -7.52
N SER A 66 10.58 -3.16 -6.41
CA SER A 66 9.49 -3.59 -5.54
C SER A 66 8.16 -3.52 -6.29
N ARG A 67 7.43 -4.64 -6.27
CA ARG A 67 6.08 -4.72 -6.82
C ARG A 67 5.07 -4.27 -5.77
N LEU A 68 4.06 -3.53 -6.21
CA LEU A 68 2.88 -3.24 -5.41
C LEU A 68 2.00 -4.50 -5.32
N LEU A 69 1.72 -4.98 -4.11
CA LEU A 69 0.81 -6.11 -3.88
C LEU A 69 -0.64 -5.67 -3.96
N GLY A 70 -0.93 -4.45 -3.52
CA GLY A 70 -2.28 -3.90 -3.63
C GLY A 70 -2.41 -2.46 -3.15
N ILE A 71 -3.61 -1.94 -3.31
CA ILE A 71 -4.01 -0.60 -2.86
C ILE A 71 -5.28 -0.70 -2.01
N CYS A 72 -5.30 0.02 -0.90
CA CYS A 72 -6.48 0.16 -0.05
C CYS A 72 -6.96 1.61 -0.12
N LEU A 73 -8.13 1.81 -0.72
CA LEU A 73 -8.79 3.11 -0.83
C LEU A 73 -9.77 3.27 0.33
N THR A 74 -9.33 3.95 1.39
CA THR A 74 -10.17 4.32 2.54
C THR A 74 -10.18 5.84 2.70
N SER A 75 -10.45 6.36 3.91
CA SER A 75 -10.27 7.79 4.21
C SER A 75 -8.84 8.27 3.88
N THR A 76 -7.85 7.39 4.04
CA THR A 76 -6.49 7.58 3.53
C THR A 76 -6.12 6.47 2.55
N VAL A 77 -5.39 6.81 1.49
CA VAL A 77 -4.86 5.81 0.56
C VAL A 77 -3.68 5.07 1.19
N GLN A 78 -3.68 3.74 1.07
CA GLN A 78 -2.61 2.88 1.56
C GLN A 78 -2.08 2.01 0.42
N LEU A 79 -0.76 2.01 0.24
CA LEU A 79 -0.04 1.15 -0.70
C LEU A 79 0.57 -0.02 0.08
N VAL A 80 0.42 -1.24 -0.43
CA VAL A 80 0.88 -2.49 0.21
C VAL A 80 1.85 -3.21 -0.70
#